data_AF-A0A5N7CR17-F1
#
_entry.id   AF-A0A5N7CR17-F1
#
_cell.length_a   1.000
_cell.length_b   1.000
_cell.length_c   1.000
_cell.angle_alpha   90.00
_cell.angle_beta   90.00
_cell.angle_gamma   90.00
#
_symmetry.space_group_name_H-M   'P 1'
#
loop_
_entity.id
_entity.type
_entity.pdbx_description
1 polymer ?
#
loop_
_entity_poly.entity_id
_entity_poly.type
_entity_poly.pdbx_seq_one_letter_code
_entity_poly.pdbx_strand_id
1 'polypeptide(L)'
;MTVSTELKDYVLDPYHPDALDLIQNIPGIQAILPGDPRMGTWHSDADGLMVRSDSRLTERDFAKAQRLRVVVKQDVGVDNIDLNAAKKRSITVHNTPLSTMLSTSMFRKTVGVVGMGNIGKIAWSNVDHTREETLDELLRVADVVTLHDHLVEDTRSLVGEHELSAMKDSAFLVNCARGGVVNERALLKALEEKRVGGAALDTTETEPPTLVVHGAFLKHDNVIITAHIGGSTKEN
;
A
#
# COMPACT_ATOMS: atom_id res chain seq x y z
N MET A 1 -5.07 39.00 26.73
CA MET A 1 -4.29 38.77 25.50
C MET A 1 -3.80 37.34 25.52
N THR A 2 -4.57 36.40 24.99
CA THR A 2 -4.10 35.04 24.72
C THR A 2 -3.49 35.04 23.33
N VAL A 3 -2.17 35.01 23.25
CA VAL A 3 -1.46 34.73 22.00
C VAL A 3 -1.79 33.28 21.67
N SER A 4 -2.74 33.05 20.77
CA SER A 4 -2.95 31.73 20.18
C SER A 4 -1.73 31.45 19.33
N THR A 5 -0.79 30.63 19.81
CA THR A 5 0.39 30.26 19.03
C THR A 5 -0.06 29.46 17.83
N GLU A 6 0.12 30.02 16.64
CA GLU A 6 -0.18 29.38 15.36
C GLU A 6 0.71 28.13 15.20
N LEU A 7 0.10 26.99 14.91
CA LEU A 7 0.79 25.73 14.73
C LEU A 7 1.39 25.65 13.33
N LYS A 8 2.61 25.14 13.19
CA LYS A 8 3.26 25.03 11.88
C LYS A 8 3.19 23.62 11.35
N ASP A 9 2.61 23.47 10.17
CA ASP A 9 2.55 22.20 9.46
C ASP A 9 3.41 22.26 8.20
N TYR A 10 4.31 21.31 8.06
CA TYR A 10 5.28 21.25 6.97
C TYR A 10 4.88 20.15 5.99
N VAL A 11 4.64 20.53 4.74
CA VAL A 11 4.33 19.59 3.65
C VAL A 11 5.63 19.29 2.90
N LEU A 12 6.20 18.11 3.12
CA LEU A 12 7.53 17.78 2.57
C LEU A 12 7.47 17.27 1.13
N ASP A 13 6.39 16.56 0.79
CA ASP A 13 6.22 15.92 -0.51
C ASP A 13 5.17 16.66 -1.35
N PRO A 14 5.11 16.43 -2.67
CA PRO A 14 4.07 17.01 -3.52
C PRO A 14 2.67 16.45 -3.19
N TYR A 15 1.71 17.34 -2.98
CA TYR A 15 0.28 17.04 -2.76
C TYR A 15 -0.59 17.70 -3.85
N HIS A 16 -1.81 17.18 -4.03
CA HIS A 16 -2.80 17.80 -4.93
C HIS A 16 -3.12 19.24 -4.48
N PRO A 17 -3.30 20.21 -5.41
CA PRO A 17 -3.59 21.60 -5.07
C PRO A 17 -4.76 21.77 -4.08
N ASP A 18 -5.86 21.04 -4.25
CA ASP A 18 -7.02 21.11 -3.34
C ASP A 18 -6.68 20.74 -1.89
N ALA A 19 -5.75 19.80 -1.67
CA ALA A 19 -5.30 19.43 -0.33
C ALA A 19 -4.42 20.54 0.29
N LEU A 20 -3.58 21.17 -0.54
CA LEU A 20 -2.77 22.31 -0.14
C LEU A 20 -3.65 23.51 0.21
N ASP A 21 -4.64 23.81 -0.64
CA ASP A 21 -5.61 24.87 -0.40
C ASP A 21 -6.38 24.61 0.90
N LEU A 22 -6.79 23.36 1.16
CA LEU A 22 -7.49 23.03 2.40
C LEU A 22 -6.64 23.34 3.63
N ILE A 23 -5.39 22.85 3.69
CA ILE A 23 -4.54 23.07 4.87
C ILE A 23 -4.14 24.53 5.07
N GLN A 24 -3.92 25.26 3.97
CA GLN A 24 -3.63 26.69 4.01
C GLN A 24 -4.79 27.53 4.58
N ASN A 25 -6.01 27.00 4.53
CA ASN A 25 -7.22 27.68 5.02
C ASN A 25 -7.67 27.19 6.41
N ILE A 26 -6.94 26.28 7.07
CA ILE A 26 -7.29 25.83 8.43
C ILE A 26 -6.93 26.92 9.45
N PRO A 27 -7.89 27.45 10.23
CA PRO A 27 -7.61 28.47 11.23
C PRO A 27 -6.60 27.98 12.28
N GLY A 28 -5.54 28.77 12.51
CA GLY A 28 -4.51 28.46 13.50
C GLY A 28 -3.43 27.48 13.04
N ILE A 29 -3.43 27.10 11.76
CA ILE A 29 -2.35 26.34 11.12
C ILE A 29 -1.67 27.21 10.06
N GLN A 30 -0.36 27.35 10.19
CA GLN A 30 0.52 27.90 9.16
C GLN A 30 1.12 26.74 8.36
N ALA A 31 0.64 26.55 7.12
CA ALA A 31 1.19 25.57 6.20
C ALA A 31 2.49 26.08 5.53
N ILE A 32 3.54 25.26 5.56
CA ILE A 32 4.82 25.50 4.88
C ILE A 32 4.93 24.49 3.73
N LEU A 33 4.87 24.98 2.49
CA LEU A 33 4.73 24.17 1.29
C LEU A 33 6.06 23.85 0.61
N PRO A 34 6.14 22.78 -0.23
CA PRO A 34 7.30 22.50 -1.06
C PRO A 34 7.78 23.74 -1.82
N GLY A 35 9.07 24.06 -1.69
CA GLY A 35 9.68 25.26 -2.29
C GLY A 35 9.78 26.48 -1.37
N ASP A 36 9.18 26.47 -0.18
CA ASP A 36 9.39 27.52 0.82
C ASP A 36 10.84 27.50 1.34
N PRO A 37 11.53 28.65 1.46
CA PRO A 37 12.90 28.71 1.96
C PRO A 37 13.08 28.15 3.38
N ARG A 38 12.00 28.06 4.16
CA ARG A 38 12.00 27.48 5.51
C ARG A 38 11.95 25.96 5.52
N MET A 39 11.78 25.30 4.38
CA MET A 39 11.58 23.84 4.32
C MET A 39 12.68 23.06 5.08
N GLY A 40 13.93 23.51 5.00
CA GLY A 40 15.06 22.87 5.69
C GLY A 40 15.07 23.00 7.22
N THR A 41 14.17 23.79 7.83
CA THR A 41 14.15 24.03 9.29
C THR A 41 13.09 23.21 10.03
N TRP A 42 12.41 22.29 9.35
CA TRP A 42 11.28 21.57 9.91
C TRP A 42 11.62 20.81 11.19
N HIS A 43 12.83 20.24 11.33
CA HIS A 43 13.23 19.51 12.55
C HIS A 43 13.14 20.37 13.82
N SER A 44 13.41 21.68 13.72
CA SER A 44 13.33 22.59 14.87
C SER A 44 11.98 23.28 15.03
N ASP A 45 11.20 23.41 13.96
CA ASP A 45 10.08 24.35 13.91
C ASP A 45 8.70 23.70 13.70
N ALA A 46 8.66 22.49 13.11
CA ALA A 46 7.40 21.84 12.77
C ALA A 46 6.65 21.34 14.02
N ASP A 47 5.36 21.65 14.11
CA ASP A 47 4.44 21.02 15.06
C ASP A 47 3.73 19.82 14.41
N GLY A 48 3.54 19.84 13.08
CA GLY A 48 3.02 18.76 12.23
C GLY A 48 3.85 18.57 10.96
N LEU A 49 3.77 17.36 10.39
CA LEU A 49 4.34 17.04 9.08
C LEU A 49 3.32 16.31 8.21
N MET A 50 3.25 16.71 6.95
CA MET A 50 2.59 15.96 5.88
C MET A 50 3.63 15.36 4.93
N VAL A 51 3.56 14.06 4.74
CA VAL A 51 4.50 13.28 3.91
C VAL A 51 3.77 12.29 3.02
N ARG A 52 4.43 11.83 1.96
CA ARG A 52 4.01 10.74 1.06
C ARG A 52 5.16 9.73 1.01
N SER A 53 5.36 9.08 -0.13
CA SER A 53 6.38 8.04 -0.31
C SER A 53 7.77 8.57 -0.65
N ASP A 54 7.91 9.84 -1.04
CA ASP A 54 9.20 10.44 -1.42
C ASP A 54 10.07 10.74 -0.18
N SER A 55 9.46 11.26 0.88
CA SER A 55 10.15 11.55 2.14
C SER A 55 10.38 10.28 2.95
N ARG A 56 11.60 10.08 3.45
CA ARG A 56 11.92 9.00 4.41
C ARG A 56 12.26 9.59 5.77
N LEU A 57 11.50 9.21 6.80
CA LEU A 57 11.68 9.67 8.18
C LEU A 57 12.39 8.60 9.00
N THR A 58 13.63 8.89 9.39
CA THR A 58 14.50 7.96 10.11
C THR A 58 14.57 8.26 11.61
N GLU A 59 15.17 7.37 12.41
CA GLU A 59 15.46 7.64 13.83
C GLU A 59 16.23 8.96 14.04
N ARG A 60 17.16 9.30 13.13
CA ARG A 60 17.92 10.55 13.19
C ARG A 60 17.03 11.78 13.03
N ASP A 61 16.00 11.68 12.20
CA ASP A 61 15.06 12.77 11.98
C ASP A 61 14.20 13.00 13.21
N PHE A 62 13.62 11.94 13.78
CA PHE A 62 12.84 12.02 15.01
C PHE A 62 13.67 12.45 16.23
N ALA A 63 14.96 12.10 16.28
CA ALA A 63 15.86 12.55 17.34
C ALA A 63 16.14 14.06 17.28
N LYS A 64 16.21 14.63 16.06
CA LYS A 64 16.37 16.08 15.85
C LYS A 64 15.07 16.86 16.01
N ALA A 65 13.92 16.19 15.85
CA ALA A 65 12.61 16.81 15.96
C ALA A 65 12.38 17.35 17.38
N GLN A 66 12.31 18.68 17.50
CA GLN A 66 12.20 19.37 18.79
C GLN A 66 10.75 19.60 19.22
N ARG A 67 9.88 19.86 18.25
CA ARG A 67 8.50 20.31 18.48
C ARG A 67 7.44 19.43 17.82
N LEU A 68 7.86 18.52 16.95
CA LEU A 68 6.96 17.68 16.16
C LEU A 68 6.07 16.84 17.08
N ARG A 69 4.76 16.83 16.80
CA ARG A 69 3.78 16.06 17.57
C ARG A 69 3.06 15.03 16.71
N VAL A 70 2.88 15.33 15.43
CA VAL A 70 2.13 14.50 14.51
C VAL A 70 2.81 14.42 13.14
N VAL A 71 2.78 13.23 12.55
CA VAL A 71 3.09 13.01 11.14
C VAL A 71 1.83 12.42 10.50
N VAL A 72 1.38 13.03 9.40
CA VAL A 72 0.28 12.53 8.58
C VAL A 72 0.86 12.10 7.25
N LYS A 73 0.69 10.82 6.92
CA LYS A 73 1.09 10.27 5.63
C LYS A 73 -0.12 10.08 4.72
N GLN A 74 -0.10 10.70 3.54
CA GLN A 74 -1.09 10.43 2.48
C GLN A 74 -0.63 9.22 1.66
N ASP A 75 -0.73 8.03 2.27
CA ASP A 75 -0.57 6.70 1.67
C ASP A 75 -1.08 5.63 2.65
N VAL A 76 -1.29 4.39 2.18
CA VAL A 76 -1.66 3.25 3.04
C VAL A 76 -0.45 2.69 3.82
N GLY A 77 0.68 2.47 3.15
CA GLY A 77 1.89 1.91 3.77
C GLY A 77 2.65 2.97 4.57
N VAL A 78 3.45 2.57 5.56
CA VAL A 78 4.26 3.47 6.41
C VAL A 78 5.73 3.05 6.47
N ASP A 79 6.17 2.26 5.48
CA ASP A 79 7.49 1.60 5.41
C ASP A 79 8.68 2.59 5.30
N ASN A 80 8.39 3.84 4.92
CA ASN A 80 9.33 4.96 4.85
C ASN A 80 9.43 5.75 6.16
N ILE A 81 8.72 5.35 7.21
CA ILE A 81 8.68 6.02 8.51
C ILE A 81 9.13 5.06 9.61
N ASP A 82 10.14 5.45 10.39
CA ASP A 82 10.53 4.71 11.59
C ASP A 82 9.50 4.92 12.73
N LEU A 83 8.49 4.06 12.76
CA LEU A 83 7.40 4.12 13.75
C LEU A 83 7.90 3.93 15.19
N ASN A 84 8.99 3.16 15.38
CA ASN A 84 9.55 2.93 16.70
C ASN A 84 10.22 4.20 17.23
N ALA A 85 10.98 4.89 16.39
CA ALA A 85 11.59 6.17 16.74
C ALA A 85 10.54 7.25 17.01
N ALA A 86 9.49 7.33 16.18
CA ALA A 86 8.36 8.24 16.42
C ALA A 86 7.70 7.98 17.77
N LYS A 87 7.40 6.71 18.08
CA LYS A 87 6.78 6.28 19.34
C LYS A 87 7.65 6.62 20.57
N LYS A 88 8.97 6.38 20.50
CA LYS A 88 9.92 6.75 21.57
C LYS A 88 9.87 8.24 21.92
N ARG A 89 9.51 9.09 20.95
CA ARG A 89 9.41 10.54 21.08
C ARG A 89 7.98 11.03 21.34
N SER A 90 7.02 10.12 21.53
CA SER A 90 5.58 10.44 21.66
C SER A 90 5.01 11.23 20.47
N ILE A 91 5.56 10.98 19.27
CA ILE A 91 5.09 11.56 18.01
C ILE A 91 4.11 10.57 17.39
N THR A 92 2.89 11.03 17.12
CA THR A 92 1.84 10.17 16.56
C THR A 92 1.94 10.16 15.05
N VAL A 93 1.88 8.97 14.45
CA VAL A 93 1.86 8.81 12.99
C VAL A 93 0.47 8.36 12.58
N HIS A 94 -0.18 9.15 11.74
CA HIS A 94 -1.42 8.80 11.08
C HIS A 94 -1.15 8.60 9.59
N ASN A 95 -1.88 7.67 9.00
CA ASN A 95 -1.88 7.45 7.56
C ASN A 95 -3.31 7.57 7.03
N THR A 96 -3.47 7.57 5.70
CA THR A 96 -4.79 7.54 5.06
C THR A 96 -5.03 6.12 4.57
N PRO A 97 -5.51 5.20 5.44
CA PRO A 97 -6.04 3.97 4.92
C PRO A 97 -7.22 4.35 4.01
N LEU A 98 -7.45 3.60 2.93
CA LEU A 98 -8.74 3.47 2.22
C LEU A 98 -9.03 4.33 0.98
N SER A 99 -8.17 5.25 0.55
CA SER A 99 -8.49 6.19 -0.53
C SER A 99 -8.40 5.62 -1.98
N THR A 100 -8.21 4.30 -2.15
CA THR A 100 -7.86 3.68 -3.45
C THR A 100 -8.81 2.60 -3.99
N MET A 101 -10.01 2.41 -3.43
CA MET A 101 -10.85 1.23 -3.76
C MET A 101 -12.12 1.53 -4.56
N LEU A 102 -12.26 0.92 -5.75
CA LEU A 102 -13.50 0.75 -6.53
C LEU A 102 -13.49 -0.60 -7.29
N SER A 103 -14.44 -1.53 -7.01
CA SER A 103 -14.89 -2.57 -7.97
C SER A 103 -16.12 -3.37 -7.48
N THR A 104 -16.92 -3.91 -8.42
CA THR A 104 -18.18 -4.67 -8.27
C THR A 104 -18.12 -6.07 -8.91
N SER A 105 -18.90 -7.03 -8.41
CA SER A 105 -18.99 -8.45 -8.79
C SER A 105 -19.39 -8.73 -10.27
N MET A 106 -18.74 -9.71 -10.91
CA MET A 106 -18.94 -10.12 -12.31
C MET A 106 -19.11 -11.66 -12.46
N PHE A 107 -20.27 -12.09 -12.99
CA PHE A 107 -20.55 -13.35 -13.71
C PHE A 107 -20.26 -14.72 -13.06
N ARG A 108 -21.06 -15.21 -12.09
CA ARG A 108 -21.09 -16.65 -11.65
C ARG A 108 -19.73 -17.32 -11.38
N LYS A 109 -18.69 -16.54 -11.10
CA LYS A 109 -17.34 -17.00 -10.76
C LYS A 109 -17.13 -16.82 -9.27
N THR A 110 -16.39 -17.74 -8.66
CA THR A 110 -16.02 -17.65 -7.25
C THR A 110 -14.77 -16.80 -7.12
N VAL A 111 -14.83 -15.76 -6.29
CA VAL A 111 -13.65 -14.97 -5.91
C VAL A 111 -13.20 -15.40 -4.53
N GLY A 112 -11.99 -15.92 -4.44
CA GLY A 112 -11.30 -16.19 -3.18
C GLY A 112 -10.53 -14.95 -2.76
N VAL A 113 -10.82 -14.42 -1.58
CA VAL A 113 -10.14 -13.23 -1.07
C VAL A 113 -9.28 -13.59 0.13
N VAL A 114 -7.98 -13.34 0.02
CA VAL A 114 -6.99 -13.64 1.06
C VAL A 114 -6.56 -12.32 1.70
N GLY A 115 -6.68 -12.25 3.03
CA GLY A 115 -6.42 -11.02 3.79
C GLY A 115 -7.65 -10.13 3.94
N MET A 116 -8.58 -10.51 4.84
CA MET A 116 -9.69 -9.66 5.31
C MET A 116 -9.24 -8.60 6.33
N GLY A 117 -8.09 -7.97 6.07
CA GLY A 117 -7.64 -6.76 6.76
C GLY A 117 -8.47 -5.55 6.35
N ASN A 118 -7.89 -4.35 6.46
CA ASN A 118 -8.60 -3.12 6.11
C ASN A 118 -9.05 -3.10 4.65
N ILE A 119 -8.15 -3.43 3.71
CA ILE A 119 -8.46 -3.46 2.26
C ILE A 119 -9.53 -4.53 1.97
N GLY A 120 -9.29 -5.76 2.43
CA GLY A 120 -10.20 -6.87 2.19
C GLY A 120 -11.62 -6.60 2.70
N LYS A 121 -11.77 -6.16 3.95
CA LYS A 121 -13.10 -5.83 4.49
C LYS A 121 -13.80 -4.76 3.68
N ILE A 122 -13.08 -3.76 3.18
CA ILE A 122 -13.73 -2.63 2.52
C ILE A 122 -14.11 -2.96 1.09
N ALA A 123 -13.24 -3.64 0.34
CA ALA A 123 -13.56 -4.07 -1.02
C ALA A 123 -14.70 -5.11 -1.05
N TRP A 124 -14.83 -5.92 0.01
CA TRP A 124 -15.66 -7.13 -0.05
C TRP A 124 -16.80 -7.22 1.00
N SER A 125 -16.92 -6.29 1.94
CA SER A 125 -17.97 -6.33 3.01
C SER A 125 -19.40 -6.25 2.49
N ASN A 126 -19.63 -5.57 1.37
CA ASN A 126 -20.96 -5.41 0.77
C ASN A 126 -21.31 -6.53 -0.23
N VAL A 127 -20.54 -7.61 -0.24
CA VAL A 127 -20.75 -8.79 -1.09
C VAL A 127 -21.03 -9.98 -0.18
N ASP A 128 -22.09 -10.74 -0.47
CA ASP A 128 -22.36 -12.00 0.23
C ASP A 128 -21.17 -12.95 0.06
N HIS A 129 -20.61 -13.43 1.16
CA HIS A 129 -19.44 -14.30 1.16
C HIS A 129 -19.51 -15.31 2.30
N THR A 130 -18.84 -16.45 2.08
CA THR A 130 -18.57 -17.46 3.10
C THR A 130 -17.10 -17.44 3.44
N ARG A 131 -16.78 -17.73 4.71
CA ARG A 131 -15.40 -17.91 5.16
C ARG A 131 -15.04 -19.38 5.04
N GLU A 132 -13.96 -19.67 4.32
CA GLU A 132 -13.30 -20.97 4.35
C GLU A 132 -12.37 -21.05 5.57
N GLU A 133 -12.17 -22.24 6.12
CA GLU A 133 -11.34 -22.42 7.32
C GLU A 133 -9.85 -22.46 7.00
N THR A 134 -9.49 -22.89 5.79
CA THR A 134 -8.11 -22.97 5.32
C THR A 134 -7.90 -22.29 3.98
N LEU A 135 -6.66 -21.88 3.72
CA LEU A 135 -6.27 -21.31 2.42
C LEU A 135 -6.47 -22.35 1.29
N ASP A 136 -6.11 -23.61 1.51
CA ASP A 136 -6.29 -24.70 0.53
C ASP A 136 -7.75 -24.88 0.08
N GLU A 137 -8.71 -24.80 1.01
CA GLU A 137 -10.15 -24.88 0.69
C GLU A 137 -10.57 -23.72 -0.22
N LEU A 138 -10.16 -22.50 0.11
CA LEU A 138 -10.40 -21.31 -0.68
C LEU A 138 -9.80 -21.42 -2.10
N LEU A 139 -8.54 -21.85 -2.20
CA LEU A 139 -7.83 -21.94 -3.48
C LEU A 139 -8.49 -22.96 -4.44
N ARG A 140 -9.01 -24.08 -3.92
CA ARG A 140 -9.66 -25.12 -4.74
C ARG A 140 -10.97 -24.66 -5.37
N VAL A 141 -11.70 -23.77 -4.72
CA VAL A 141 -13.03 -23.33 -5.18
C VAL A 141 -12.98 -22.01 -5.96
N ALA A 142 -11.97 -21.18 -5.73
CA ALA A 142 -11.82 -19.88 -6.37
C ALA A 142 -11.50 -20.00 -7.88
N ASP A 143 -12.19 -19.19 -8.69
CA ASP A 143 -11.83 -18.92 -10.09
C ASP A 143 -10.92 -17.69 -10.22
N VAL A 144 -10.98 -16.79 -9.23
CA VAL A 144 -10.05 -15.67 -9.08
C VAL A 144 -9.62 -15.62 -7.63
N VAL A 145 -8.32 -15.56 -7.36
CA VAL A 145 -7.76 -15.37 -6.02
C VAL A 145 -7.15 -13.98 -5.96
N THR A 146 -7.55 -13.16 -4.99
CA THR A 146 -6.98 -11.82 -4.81
C THR A 146 -6.41 -11.64 -3.40
N LEU A 147 -5.21 -11.06 -3.34
CA LEU A 147 -4.40 -10.95 -2.13
C LEU A 147 -4.38 -9.49 -1.63
N HIS A 148 -4.63 -9.33 -0.32
CA HIS A 148 -4.70 -8.04 0.35
C HIS A 148 -3.98 -8.03 1.71
N ASP A 149 -3.18 -9.05 2.03
CA ASP A 149 -2.44 -9.14 3.28
C ASP A 149 -1.25 -8.18 3.34
N HIS A 150 -0.82 -7.86 4.57
CA HIS A 150 0.46 -7.17 4.77
C HIS A 150 1.62 -8.16 4.57
N LEU A 151 2.76 -7.69 4.07
CA LEU A 151 3.98 -8.50 4.04
C LEU A 151 4.61 -8.50 5.42
N VAL A 152 4.57 -9.66 6.08
CA VAL A 152 5.28 -9.99 7.32
C VAL A 152 5.93 -11.36 7.13
N GLU A 153 6.70 -11.83 8.11
CA GLU A 153 7.40 -13.12 7.97
C GLU A 153 6.43 -14.28 7.68
N ASP A 154 5.28 -14.31 8.36
CA ASP A 154 4.27 -15.35 8.18
C ASP A 154 3.55 -15.30 6.82
N THR A 155 3.59 -14.17 6.10
CA THR A 155 2.93 -14.01 4.79
C THR A 155 3.94 -13.96 3.64
N ARG A 156 5.23 -14.08 3.93
CA ARG A 156 6.28 -14.17 2.91
C ARG A 156 6.14 -15.48 2.15
N SER A 157 5.99 -15.38 0.83
CA SER A 157 5.70 -16.52 -0.04
C SER A 157 4.47 -17.31 0.42
N LEU A 158 3.46 -16.63 0.98
CA LEU A 158 2.17 -17.21 1.34
C LEU A 158 1.56 -17.99 0.18
N VAL A 159 1.75 -17.52 -1.05
CA VAL A 159 1.42 -18.25 -2.27
C VAL A 159 2.69 -18.75 -2.94
N GLY A 160 3.03 -20.02 -2.70
CA GLY A 160 4.17 -20.74 -3.27
C GLY A 160 3.76 -21.85 -4.23
N GLU A 161 4.65 -22.82 -4.47
CA GLU A 161 4.39 -23.94 -5.40
C GLU A 161 3.18 -24.80 -4.98
N HIS A 162 3.02 -25.05 -3.67
CA HIS A 162 1.89 -25.83 -3.14
C HIS A 162 0.57 -25.12 -3.40
N GLU A 163 0.47 -23.85 -3.01
CA GLU A 163 -0.76 -23.06 -3.14
C GLU A 163 -1.16 -22.87 -4.61
N LEU A 164 -0.19 -22.56 -5.48
CA LEU A 164 -0.43 -22.47 -6.92
C LEU A 164 -0.93 -23.79 -7.50
N SER A 165 -0.45 -24.94 -7.00
CA SER A 165 -0.92 -26.26 -7.44
C SER A 165 -2.32 -26.63 -6.92
N ALA A 166 -2.76 -26.02 -5.82
CA ALA A 166 -4.09 -26.20 -5.24
C ALA A 166 -5.16 -25.37 -5.95
N MET A 167 -4.76 -24.29 -6.64
CA MET A 167 -5.65 -23.49 -7.48
C MET A 167 -6.20 -24.31 -8.66
N LYS A 168 -7.33 -23.89 -9.22
CA LYS A 168 -7.78 -24.41 -10.51
C LYS A 168 -6.78 -23.99 -11.60
N ASP A 169 -6.51 -24.87 -12.56
CA ASP A 169 -5.66 -24.55 -13.72
C ASP A 169 -6.16 -23.34 -14.53
N SER A 170 -7.46 -23.02 -14.43
CA SER A 170 -8.10 -21.87 -15.08
C SER A 170 -8.21 -20.62 -14.20
N ALA A 171 -7.80 -20.69 -12.93
CA ALA A 171 -7.95 -19.59 -11.99
C ALA A 171 -6.94 -18.46 -12.26
N PHE A 172 -7.33 -17.23 -11.94
CA PHE A 172 -6.44 -16.07 -12.01
C PHE A 172 -5.97 -15.65 -10.63
N LEU A 173 -4.68 -15.30 -10.49
CA LEU A 173 -4.13 -14.73 -9.25
C LEU A 173 -3.97 -13.20 -9.38
N VAL A 174 -4.41 -12.45 -8.39
CA VAL A 174 -4.30 -10.98 -8.35
C VAL A 174 -3.56 -10.56 -7.09
N ASN A 175 -2.37 -9.98 -7.24
CA ASN A 175 -1.60 -9.43 -6.12
C ASN A 175 -1.61 -7.90 -6.14
N CYS A 176 -2.43 -7.30 -5.27
CA CYS A 176 -2.45 -5.87 -4.99
C CYS A 176 -2.01 -5.55 -3.55
N ALA A 177 -1.29 -6.50 -2.92
CA ALA A 177 -0.84 -6.38 -1.55
C ALA A 177 0.58 -5.80 -1.49
N ARG A 178 1.59 -6.66 -1.63
CA ARG A 178 3.02 -6.35 -1.58
C ARG A 178 3.81 -7.39 -2.38
N GLY A 179 4.97 -6.96 -2.88
CA GLY A 179 5.99 -7.88 -3.39
C GLY A 179 6.40 -8.91 -2.35
N GLY A 180 6.65 -10.14 -2.76
CA GLY A 180 7.08 -11.23 -1.89
C GLY A 180 5.99 -11.95 -1.10
N VAL A 181 4.72 -11.54 -1.19
CA VAL A 181 3.57 -12.36 -0.73
C VAL A 181 3.38 -13.58 -1.65
N VAL A 182 3.60 -13.37 -2.94
CA VAL A 182 3.66 -14.44 -3.95
C VAL A 182 5.13 -14.77 -4.20
N ASN A 183 5.46 -16.05 -4.27
CA ASN A 183 6.77 -16.48 -4.78
C ASN A 183 6.76 -16.37 -6.31
N GLU A 184 7.41 -15.35 -6.86
CA GLU A 184 7.32 -15.05 -8.29
C GLU A 184 7.93 -16.15 -9.17
N ARG A 185 9.00 -16.80 -8.69
CA ARG A 185 9.61 -17.92 -9.41
C ARG A 185 8.63 -19.10 -9.53
N ALA A 186 7.90 -19.41 -8.47
CA ALA A 186 6.87 -20.45 -8.49
C ALA A 186 5.70 -20.06 -9.41
N LEU A 187 5.28 -18.79 -9.38
CA LEU A 187 4.22 -18.29 -10.25
C LEU A 187 4.59 -18.37 -11.73
N LEU A 188 5.80 -17.95 -12.09
CA LEU A 188 6.28 -18.03 -13.47
C LEU A 188 6.27 -19.47 -13.97
N LYS A 189 6.79 -20.41 -13.16
CA LYS A 189 6.75 -21.84 -13.48
C LYS A 189 5.31 -22.33 -13.67
N ALA A 190 4.38 -21.98 -12.78
CA ALA A 190 2.98 -22.37 -12.90
C ALA A 190 2.31 -21.82 -14.18
N LEU A 191 2.67 -20.59 -14.59
CA LEU A 191 2.21 -19.99 -15.85
C LEU A 191 2.77 -20.71 -17.08
N GLU A 192 4.06 -21.05 -17.07
CA GLU A 192 4.73 -21.82 -18.13
C GLU A 192 4.14 -23.23 -18.27
N GLU A 193 3.84 -23.88 -17.14
CA GLU A 193 3.21 -25.21 -17.08
C GLU A 193 1.68 -25.18 -17.30
N LYS A 194 1.08 -23.98 -17.45
CA LYS A 194 -0.38 -23.77 -17.60
C LYS A 194 -1.20 -24.36 -16.45
N ARG A 195 -0.66 -24.28 -15.24
CA ARG A 195 -1.30 -24.69 -13.97
C ARG A 195 -2.04 -23.55 -13.29
N VAL A 196 -2.02 -22.36 -13.90
CA VAL A 196 -2.82 -21.20 -13.52
C VAL A 196 -3.27 -20.48 -14.79
N GLY A 197 -4.49 -19.94 -14.76
CA GLY A 197 -5.16 -19.33 -15.90
C GLY A 197 -4.59 -17.96 -16.26
N GLY A 198 -3.89 -17.30 -15.33
CA GLY A 198 -3.21 -16.03 -15.53
C GLY A 198 -2.91 -15.32 -14.22
N ALA A 199 -2.30 -14.14 -14.31
CA ALA A 199 -1.98 -13.34 -13.13
C ALA A 199 -2.04 -11.83 -13.38
N ALA A 200 -2.41 -11.05 -12.37
CA ALA A 200 -2.25 -9.60 -12.34
C ALA A 200 -1.41 -9.22 -11.11
N LEU A 201 -0.27 -8.57 -11.33
CA LEU A 201 0.67 -8.16 -10.29
C LEU A 201 0.80 -6.65 -10.29
N ASP A 202 0.25 -5.97 -9.28
CA ASP A 202 0.53 -4.55 -9.06
C ASP A 202 1.80 -4.34 -8.27
N THR A 203 2.14 -5.29 -7.39
CA THR A 203 3.37 -5.27 -6.59
C THR A 203 4.24 -6.46 -6.94
N THR A 204 5.56 -6.24 -7.00
CA THR A 204 6.55 -7.27 -7.38
C THR A 204 7.67 -7.39 -6.34
N GLU A 205 8.34 -8.54 -6.25
CA GLU A 205 9.46 -8.79 -5.33
C GLU A 205 10.60 -7.78 -5.53
N THR A 206 10.85 -7.40 -6.78
CA THR A 206 11.78 -6.32 -7.13
C THR A 206 11.00 -5.17 -7.75
N GLU A 207 11.05 -4.00 -7.10
CA GLU A 207 10.40 -2.78 -7.58
C GLU A 207 11.43 -1.66 -7.86
N PRO A 208 11.28 -0.88 -8.93
CA PRO A 208 10.23 -0.98 -9.96
C PRO A 208 10.38 -2.22 -10.86
N PRO A 209 9.31 -2.70 -11.50
CA PRO A 209 9.40 -3.84 -12.40
C PRO A 209 10.30 -3.51 -13.60
N THR A 210 11.29 -4.37 -13.84
CA THR A 210 12.21 -4.25 -14.99
C THR A 210 12.01 -5.37 -15.99
N LEU A 211 12.37 -5.14 -17.26
CA LEU A 211 12.37 -6.18 -18.30
C LEU A 211 13.37 -7.30 -18.02
N VAL A 212 14.45 -7.02 -17.30
CA VAL A 212 15.47 -8.02 -16.96
C VAL A 212 14.88 -9.06 -15.99
N VAL A 213 14.13 -8.60 -15.00
CA VAL A 213 13.54 -9.47 -13.97
C VAL A 213 12.20 -10.05 -14.42
N HIS A 214 11.32 -9.22 -14.99
CA HIS A 214 9.92 -9.61 -15.26
C HIS A 214 9.64 -9.84 -16.75
N GLY A 215 10.63 -9.73 -17.64
CA GLY A 215 10.42 -9.90 -19.07
C GLY A 215 9.89 -11.29 -19.46
N ALA A 216 10.12 -12.32 -18.64
CA ALA A 216 9.54 -13.65 -18.84
C ALA A 216 8.01 -13.65 -18.65
N PHE A 217 7.51 -12.99 -17.60
CA PHE A 217 6.06 -12.83 -17.37
C PHE A 217 5.36 -12.14 -18.53
N LEU A 218 5.99 -11.12 -19.13
CA LEU A 218 5.40 -10.34 -20.23
C LEU A 218 5.28 -11.13 -21.55
N LYS A 219 5.81 -12.36 -21.62
CA LYS A 219 5.59 -13.28 -22.75
C LYS A 219 4.23 -14.00 -22.70
N HIS A 220 3.53 -13.89 -21.57
CA HIS A 220 2.25 -14.53 -21.34
C HIS A 220 1.12 -13.51 -21.56
N ASP A 221 0.28 -13.73 -22.58
CA ASP A 221 -0.84 -12.83 -22.90
C ASP A 221 -1.88 -12.71 -21.78
N ASN A 222 -1.87 -13.67 -20.86
CA ASN A 222 -2.74 -13.77 -19.68
C ASN A 222 -2.08 -13.21 -18.40
N VAL A 223 -1.03 -12.39 -18.53
CA VAL A 223 -0.36 -11.74 -17.41
C VAL A 223 -0.37 -10.21 -17.57
N ILE A 224 -0.72 -9.51 -16.49
CA ILE A 224 -0.65 -8.07 -16.38
C ILE A 224 0.30 -7.71 -15.24
N ILE A 225 1.21 -6.76 -15.49
CA ILE A 225 2.05 -6.17 -14.45
C ILE A 225 1.85 -4.66 -14.50
N THR A 226 1.55 -4.06 -13.36
CA THR A 226 1.48 -2.61 -13.19
C THR A 226 2.57 -2.15 -12.23
N ALA A 227 2.98 -0.88 -12.33
CA ALA A 227 4.16 -0.36 -11.62
C ALA A 227 3.81 0.13 -10.20
N HIS A 228 3.19 -0.72 -9.39
CA HIS A 228 2.73 -0.39 -8.02
C HIS A 228 1.87 0.88 -8.00
N ILE A 229 0.83 0.87 -8.82
CA ILE A 229 -0.06 2.02 -9.05
C ILE A 229 -1.48 1.77 -8.56
N GLY A 230 -1.75 0.69 -7.83
CA GLY A 230 -3.07 0.38 -7.28
C GLY A 230 -3.61 1.49 -6.40
N GLY A 231 -2.73 2.34 -5.85
CA GLY A 231 -3.10 3.56 -5.15
C GLY A 231 -2.81 4.88 -5.87
N SER A 232 -2.30 4.87 -7.09
CA SER A 232 -1.92 6.10 -7.80
C SER A 232 -3.11 6.70 -8.53
N THR A 233 -4.11 7.16 -7.79
CA THR A 233 -5.33 7.81 -8.31
C THR A 233 -5.33 9.32 -8.04
N LYS A 234 -6.27 10.07 -8.65
CA LYS A 234 -6.35 11.54 -8.48
C LYS A 234 -6.78 11.93 -7.07
N GLU A 235 -7.53 11.05 -6.43
CA GLU A 235 -8.06 11.18 -5.08
C GLU A 235 -6.96 10.99 -4.01
N ASN A 236 -5.77 10.54 -4.42
CA ASN A 236 -4.65 10.12 -3.58
C ASN A 236 -3.44 11.04 -3.57
#